data_AF-A0A8J2ZVR2-F1
#
_entry.id   AF-A0A8J2ZVR2-F1
#
_cell.length_a   1.000
_cell.length_b   1.000
_cell.length_c   1.000
_cell.angle_alpha   90.00
_cell.angle_beta   90.00
_cell.angle_gamma   90.00
#
_symmetry.space_group_name_H-M   'P 1'
#
loop_
_entity.id
_entity.type
_entity.pdbx_description
1 polymer ?
#
loop_
_entity_poly.entity_id
_entity_poly.type
_entity_poly.pdbx_seq_one_letter_code
_entity_poly.pdbx_strand_id
1 'polypeptide(L)' 'MSSRTTDKDGWDDSGSDQYVEEFLYHLEADPYELTNLIHDRSYQKIKEDLQERLLKRMVEVGEARPTIIQATRER' A
#
# COMPACT_ATOMS: atom_id res chain seq x y z
N MET A 1 -0.93 -6.15 -1.07
CA MET A 1 -0.73 -4.90 -0.30
C MET A 1 -1.91 -4.01 -0.61
N SER A 2 -2.61 -3.53 0.43
CA SER A 2 -3.74 -2.61 0.29
C SER A 2 -3.43 -1.32 1.03
N SER A 3 -3.84 -0.21 0.43
CA SER A 3 -3.61 1.14 0.95
C SER A 3 -4.89 1.97 0.88
N ARG A 4 -5.22 2.67 1.97
CA ARG A 4 -6.36 3.58 2.02
C ARG A 4 -5.94 4.99 1.65
N THR A 5 -6.79 5.65 0.87
CA THR A 5 -6.70 7.08 0.51
C THR A 5 -7.28 7.92 1.65
N THR A 6 -6.62 9.03 1.97
CA THR A 6 -7.05 9.92 3.08
C THR A 6 -8.03 11.01 2.66
N ASP A 7 -8.22 11.26 1.36
CA ASP A 7 -8.89 12.50 0.90
C ASP A 7 -9.90 12.32 -0.25
N LYS A 8 -10.02 11.12 -0.84
CA LYS A 8 -10.85 10.92 -2.04
C LYS A 8 -11.54 9.56 -2.06
N ASP A 9 -12.81 9.55 -2.46
CA ASP A 9 -13.59 8.35 -2.73
C ASP A 9 -12.93 7.54 -3.84
N GLY A 10 -12.39 6.36 -3.49
CA GLY A 10 -11.64 5.48 -4.40
C GLY A 10 -12.47 4.88 -5.55
N TRP A 11 -13.71 5.33 -5.74
CA TRP A 11 -14.62 4.95 -6.81
C TRP A 11 -14.77 6.01 -7.89
N ASP A 12 -14.53 7.30 -7.59
CA ASP A 12 -14.85 8.44 -8.47
C ASP A 12 -13.60 9.25 -8.90
N ASP A 13 -12.52 9.20 -8.12
CA ASP A 13 -11.27 9.91 -8.42
C ASP A 13 -10.10 8.91 -8.49
N SER A 14 -9.69 8.57 -9.72
CA SER A 14 -8.56 7.68 -10.00
C SER A 14 -7.25 8.41 -9.72
N GLY A 15 -6.88 8.48 -8.43
CA GLY A 15 -5.62 9.08 -8.00
C GLY A 15 -5.77 9.90 -6.74
N SER A 16 -5.32 9.34 -5.62
CA SER A 16 -5.11 10.13 -4.40
C SER A 16 -3.64 10.52 -4.31
N ASP A 17 -3.36 11.76 -3.91
CA ASP A 17 -1.98 12.21 -3.72
C ASP A 17 -1.28 11.50 -2.55
N GLN A 18 -2.06 10.87 -1.65
CA GLN A 18 -1.56 10.17 -0.48
C GLN A 18 -2.27 8.83 -0.24
N TYR A 19 -1.45 7.82 0.06
CA TYR A 19 -1.88 6.47 0.41
C TYR A 19 -1.25 6.07 1.73
N VAL A 20 -2.02 5.53 2.67
CA VAL A 20 -1.50 4.94 3.91
C VAL A 20 -1.46 3.43 3.73
N GLU A 21 -0.32 2.79 4.01
CA GLU A 21 -0.26 1.33 4.02
C GLU A 21 -1.23 0.79 5.09
N GLU A 22 -2.14 -0.13 4.73
CA GLU A 22 -3.13 -0.63 5.68
C GLU A 22 -3.00 -2.15 5.89
N PHE A 23 -2.72 -2.89 4.82
CA PHE A 23 -2.62 -4.35 4.88
C PHE A 23 -1.48 -4.91 4.04
N LEU A 24 -0.71 -5.83 4.64
CA LEU A 24 0.24 -6.69 3.95
C LEU A 24 -0.08 -8.15 4.26
N TYR A 25 -0.34 -8.93 3.22
CA TYR A 25 -0.64 -10.35 3.33
C TYR A 25 0.38 -11.17 2.56
N HIS A 26 0.81 -12.29 3.13
CA HIS A 26 1.68 -13.25 2.46
C HIS A 26 0.82 -14.33 1.81
N LEU A 27 0.29 -14.07 0.62
CA LEU A 27 -0.69 -14.96 -0.04
C LEU A 27 -0.24 -16.43 -0.21
N GLU A 28 1.07 -16.69 -0.32
CA GLU A 28 1.61 -18.05 -0.42
C GLU A 28 1.57 -18.81 0.92
N ALA A 29 1.75 -18.10 2.04
CA ALA A 29 1.77 -18.68 3.39
C ALA A 29 0.39 -18.58 4.07
N ASP A 30 -0.41 -17.60 3.64
CA ASP A 30 -1.74 -17.29 4.14
C ASP A 30 -2.69 -16.98 2.97
N PRO A 31 -3.16 -18.02 2.26
CA PRO A 31 -4.06 -17.86 1.11
C PRO A 31 -5.41 -17.23 1.47
N TYR A 32 -5.75 -17.20 2.75
CA TYR A 32 -7.00 -16.66 3.28
C TYR A 32 -6.85 -15.26 3.88
N GLU A 33 -5.67 -14.63 3.76
CA GLU A 33 -5.40 -13.25 4.21
C GLU A 33 -5.76 -13.00 5.69
N LEU A 34 -5.58 -14.00 6.55
CA LEU A 34 -5.96 -13.94 7.96
C LEU A 34 -4.98 -13.12 8.81
N THR A 35 -3.72 -12.98 8.35
CA THR A 35 -2.61 -12.41 9.11
C THR A 35 -2.12 -11.12 8.46
N ASN A 36 -2.52 -9.99 9.04
CA ASN A 36 -1.97 -8.70 8.61
C ASN A 36 -0.52 -8.53 9.12
N LEU A 37 0.43 -8.59 8.18
CA LEU A 37 1.87 -8.45 8.43
C LEU A 37 2.36 -6.99 8.28
N ILE A 38 1.46 -6.01 8.18
CA ILE A 38 1.83 -4.62 7.88
C ILE A 38 2.79 -3.99 8.91
N HIS A 39 2.72 -4.46 10.16
CA HIS A 39 3.57 -3.99 11.27
C HIS A 39 4.82 -4.85 11.49
N ASP A 40 5.02 -5.93 10.73
CA ASP A 40 6.19 -6.78 10.87
C ASP A 40 7.38 -6.15 10.12
N ARG A 41 8.43 -5.80 10.87
CA ARG A 41 9.64 -5.18 10.33
C ARG A 41 10.42 -6.10 9.41
N SER A 42 10.27 -7.42 9.54
CA SER A 42 10.92 -8.40 8.67
C SER A 42 10.47 -8.25 7.22
N TYR A 43 9.29 -7.68 7.02
CA TYR A 43 8.70 -7.42 5.71
C TYR A 43 8.91 -5.99 5.21
N GLN A 44 9.67 -5.14 5.92
CA GLN A 44 9.88 -3.75 5.52
C GLN A 44 10.47 -3.62 4.11
N LYS A 45 11.47 -4.45 3.79
CA LYS A 45 12.07 -4.50 2.44
C LYS A 45 11.08 -4.95 1.37
N ILE A 46 10.17 -5.86 1.71
CA ILE A 46 9.11 -6.33 0.79
C ILE A 46 8.09 -5.22 0.56
N LYS A 47 7.74 -4.46 1.60
CA LYS A 47 6.87 -3.29 1.48
C LYS A 47 7.48 -2.23 0.57
N GLU A 48 8.76 -1.93 0.73
CA GLU A 48 9.49 -0.98 -0.14
C GLU A 48 9.48 -1.43 -1.61
N ASP A 49 9.76 -2.70 -1.90
CA ASP A 49 9.70 -3.23 -3.29
C ASP A 49 8.29 -3.12 -3.89
N LEU A 50 7.26 -3.49 -3.12
CA LEU A 50 5.86 -3.40 -3.56
C LEU A 50 5.43 -1.94 -3.76
N GLN A 51 5.87 -1.04 -2.88
CA GLN A 51 5.65 0.40 -2.98
C GLN A 51 6.26 0.95 -4.27
N GLU A 52 7.53 0.65 -4.55
CA GLU A 52 8.20 1.11 -5.76
C GLU A 52 7.51 0.60 -7.03
N ARG A 53 7.10 -0.66 -7.04
CA ARG A 53 6.37 -1.26 -8.18
C ARG A 53 5.01 -0.62 -8.40
N LEU A 54 4.29 -0.29 -7.33
CA LEU A 54 3.00 0.40 -7.41
C LEU A 54 3.19 1.81 -7.96
N LEU A 55 4.12 2.59 -7.40
CA LEU A 55 4.43 3.95 -7.86
C LEU A 55 4.85 3.97 -9.33
N LYS A 56 5.68 2.99 -9.74
CA LYS A 56 6.11 2.88 -11.13
C LYS A 56 4.93 2.66 -12.06
N ARG A 57 4.00 1.77 -11.73
CA ARG A 57 2.80 1.51 -12.55
C ARG A 57 1.87 2.73 -12.63
N MET A 58 1.70 3.46 -11.53
CA MET A 58 0.88 4.69 -11.51
C MET A 58 1.47 5.76 -12.42
N VAL A 59 2.79 5.98 -12.34
CA VAL A 59 3.49 6.91 -13.24
C VAL A 59 3.44 6.43 -14.71
N GLU A 60 3.56 5.12 -14.96
CA GLU A 60 3.47 4.55 -16.32
C GLU A 60 2.10 4.79 -16.97
N VAL A 61 1.01 4.83 -16.21
CA VAL A 61 -0.33 5.14 -16.73
C VAL A 61 -0.62 6.64 -16.80
N GLY A 62 0.35 7.49 -16.46
CA GLY A 62 0.24 8.95 -16.52
C GLY A 62 -0.34 9.61 -15.28
N GLU A 63 -0.53 8.87 -14.18
CA GLU A 63 -0.94 9.44 -12.90
C GLU A 63 0.23 10.17 -12.20
N ALA A 64 -0.11 11.18 -11.41
CA ALA A 64 0.86 11.87 -10.57
C ALA A 64 1.44 10.88 -9.55
N ARG A 65 2.75 10.91 -9.32
CA ARG A 65 3.41 10.00 -8.38
C ARG A 65 2.91 10.28 -6.96
N PRO A 66 2.14 9.36 -6.34
CA PRO A 66 1.57 9.62 -5.03
C PRO A 66 2.59 9.35 -3.92
N THR A 67 2.31 9.86 -2.72
CA THR A 67 3.12 9.60 -1.53
C THR A 67 2.51 8.47 -0.72
N ILE A 68 3.27 7.39 -0.50
CA ILE A 68 2.83 6.26 0.33
C ILE A 68 3.45 6.39 1.72
N ILE A 69 2.60 6.48 2.75
CA ILE A 69 2.95 6.66 4.16
C ILE A 69 2.87 5.30 4.87
N GLN A 70 3.92 4.95 5.62
CA GLN A 70 3.95 3.69 6.36
C GLN A 70 2.89 3.64 7.47
N ALA A 71 2.27 2.47 7.63
CA ALA A 71 1.32 2.20 8.71
C ALA A 71 2.03 2.37 10.07
N THR A 72 1.78 3.49 10.74
CA THR A 72 2.29 3.70 12.10
C THR A 72 1.31 3.02 13.04
N ARG A 73 1.82 2.17 13.93
CA ARG A 73 0.99 1.54 14.96
C ARG A 73 0.61 2.64 15.96
N GLU A 74 -0.63 3.14 15.89
CA GLU A 74 -1.15 3.95 16.99
C GLU A 74 -1.16 3.07 18.25
N ARG A 75 -0.55 3.59 19.32
CA ARG A 75 -0.32 2.88 20.58
C ARG A 75 -1.57 2.77 21.43
#